data_AF-A0A0B6YSV4-F1
#
_entry.id   AF-A0A0B6YSV4-F1
#
_cell.length_a   1.000
_cell.length_b   1.000
_cell.length_c   1.000
_cell.angle_alpha   90.00
_cell.angle_beta   90.00
_cell.angle_gamma   90.00
#
_symmetry.space_group_name_H-M   'P 1'
#
loop_
_entity.id
_entity.type
_entity.pdbx_description
1 polymer ?
#
loop_
_entity_poly.entity_id
_entity_poly.type
_entity_poly.pdbx_seq_one_letter_code
_entity_poly.pdbx_strand_id
1 'polypeptide(L)' 'NSEDIMFAFPDDGAYKRFHLLFPDDGDRLIICAKKRMEGNKRIVTIKDGHPMGKHIIIVDDLVQTGGTLLE' A
#
# COMPACT_ATOMS: atom_id res chain seq x y z
N ASN A 1 19.74 7.17 13.54
CA ASN A 1 19.27 6.83 12.19
C ASN A 1 17.87 6.30 12.30
N SER A 2 16.90 7.18 12.08
CA SER A 2 15.52 6.79 11.84
C SER A 2 15.53 6.03 10.51
N GLU A 3 15.18 4.75 10.52
CA GLU A 3 15.05 3.98 9.29
C GLU A 3 14.04 4.68 8.37
N ASP A 4 14.30 4.65 7.07
CA ASP A 4 13.52 5.35 6.05
C ASP A 4 12.21 4.58 5.83
N ILE A 5 11.27 4.79 6.75
CA ILE A 5 9.99 4.10 6.83
C ILE A 5 8.99 4.74 5.88
N MET A 6 8.24 3.90 5.17
CA MET A 6 7.14 4.31 4.29
C MET A 6 5.87 3.50 4.55
N PHE A 7 4.71 4.13 4.34
CA PHE A 7 3.40 3.52 4.51
C PHE A 7 2.82 3.12 3.16
N ALA A 8 2.58 1.83 2.95
CA ALA A 8 1.97 1.31 1.73
C ALA A 8 0.49 0.97 1.95
N PHE A 9 -0.36 1.45 1.05
CA PHE A 9 -1.78 1.12 1.02
C PHE A 9 -2.05 0.13 -0.12
N PRO A 10 -2.60 -1.06 0.15
CA PRO A 10 -2.77 -2.12 -0.86
C PRO A 10 -3.78 -1.77 -1.97
N ASP A 11 -4.69 -0.84 -1.70
CA ASP A 11 -5.56 -0.23 -2.72
C ASP A 11 -5.99 1.21 -2.37
N ASP A 12 -6.65 1.88 -3.32
CA ASP A 12 -7.20 3.24 -3.16
C ASP A 12 -8.20 3.34 -1.99
N GLY A 13 -8.86 2.24 -1.62
CA GLY A 13 -9.81 2.20 -0.51
C GLY A 13 -9.10 2.30 0.84
N ALA A 14 -8.01 1.56 1.02
CA ALA A 14 -7.15 1.70 2.21
C ALA A 14 -6.54 3.10 2.29
N TYR A 15 -5.99 3.62 1.18
CA TYR A 15 -5.42 4.98 1.13
C TYR A 15 -6.44 6.03 1.60
N LYS A 16 -7.62 6.09 0.97
CA LYS A 16 -8.67 7.07 1.30
C LYS A 16 -9.12 7.02 2.77
N ARG A 17 -9.07 5.84 3.40
CA ARG A 17 -9.49 5.65 4.79
C ARG A 17 -8.42 6.06 5.79
N PHE A 18 -7.15 5.81 5.48
CA PHE A 18 -6.08 5.85 6.47
C PHE A 18 -5.02 6.92 6.22
N HIS A 19 -4.93 7.53 5.04
CA HIS A 19 -3.87 8.52 4.76
C HIS A 19 -3.93 9.76 5.67
N LEU A 20 -5.13 10.12 6.15
CA LEU A 20 -5.31 11.24 7.08
C LEU A 20 -4.80 10.95 8.50
N LEU A 21 -4.52 9.68 8.83
CA LEU A 21 -3.88 9.31 10.09
C LEU A 21 -2.37 9.61 10.08
N PHE A 22 -1.81 9.94 8.90
CA PHE A 22 -0.40 10.23 8.68
C PHE A 22 -0.21 11.62 8.03
N PRO A 23 -0.72 12.71 8.65
CA PRO A 23 -0.77 14.03 8.02
C PRO A 23 0.61 14.63 7.72
N ASP A 24 1.62 14.28 8.51
CA ASP A 24 2.99 14.80 8.39
C ASP A 24 3.90 13.92 7.51
N ASP A 25 3.39 12.77 7.04
CA ASP A 25 4.16 11.76 6.30
C ASP A 25 3.72 11.67 4.82
N GLY A 26 3.19 12.75 4.25
CA GLY A 26 2.65 12.76 2.89
C GLY A 26 3.66 12.33 1.80
N ASP A 27 4.94 12.58 2.02
CA ASP A 27 6.06 12.18 1.15
C ASP A 27 6.50 10.71 1.36
N ARG A 28 5.96 10.05 2.38
CA ARG A 28 6.26 8.66 2.77
C ARG A 28 5.13 7.69 2.44
N LEU A 29 4.17 8.10 1.62
CA LEU A 29 3.05 7.26 1.24
C LEU A 29 3.32 6.52 -0.08
N ILE A 30 2.98 5.24 -0.11
CA ILE A 30 2.96 4.39 -1.30
C ILE A 30 1.52 3.95 -1.52
N ILE A 31 1.02 4.13 -2.73
CA ILE A 31 -0.33 3.73 -3.09
C ILE A 31 -0.21 2.59 -4.09
N CYS A 32 -0.81 1.45 -3.78
CA CYS A 32 -0.97 0.36 -4.71
C CYS A 32 -2.35 0.41 -5.38
N ALA A 33 -2.46 -0.25 -6.52
CA ALA A 33 -3.70 -0.46 -7.25
C ALA A 33 -3.93 -1.95 -7.46
N LYS A 34 -5.13 -2.41 -7.15
CA LYS A 34 -5.57 -3.78 -7.39
C LYS A 34 -6.29 -3.87 -8.73
N LYS A 35 -5.65 -4.49 -9.72
CA LYS A 35 -6.20 -4.66 -11.07
C LYS A 35 -6.77 -6.06 -11.25
N ARG A 36 -7.97 -6.13 -11.85
CA ARG A 36 -8.59 -7.39 -12.31
C ARG A 36 -8.23 -7.58 -13.78
N MET A 37 -7.63 -8.72 -14.11
CA MET A 37 -7.33 -9.10 -15.48
C MET A 37 -8.25 -10.23 -15.94
N GLU A 38 -8.21 -10.54 -17.25
CA GLU A 38 -8.91 -11.71 -17.80
C GLU A 38 -8.49 -12.99 -17.07
N GLY A 39 -9.41 -13.95 -16.99
CA GLY A 39 -9.17 -15.21 -16.29
C GLY A 39 -9.12 -15.11 -14.77
N ASN A 40 -9.76 -14.09 -14.18
CA ASN A 40 -9.92 -13.92 -12.73
C ASN A 40 -8.60 -13.65 -11.96
N LYS A 41 -7.52 -13.32 -12.68
CA LYS A 41 -6.24 -12.96 -12.07
C LYS A 41 -6.32 -11.57 -11.44
N ARG A 42 -5.80 -11.46 -10.22
CA ARG A 42 -5.66 -10.19 -9.48
C ARG A 42 -4.18 -9.88 -9.37
N ILE A 43 -3.79 -8.66 -9.71
CA ILE A 43 -2.42 -8.18 -9.51
C ILE A 43 -2.49 -6.88 -8.73
N VAL A 44 -1.61 -6.75 -7.74
CA VAL A 44 -1.33 -5.52 -7.02
C VAL A 44 -0.14 -4.85 -7.69
N THR A 45 -0.28 -3.57 -8.06
CA THR A 45 0.79 -2.79 -8.69
C THR A 45 0.97 -1.48 -7.98
N ILE A 46 2.21 -1.02 -7.80
CA ILE A 46 2.48 0.34 -7.31
C ILE A 46 1.90 1.35 -8.30
N LYS A 47 1.05 2.24 -7.78
CA LYS A 47 0.42 3.35 -8.51
C LYS A 47 1.18 4.64 -8.26
N ASP A 48 1.64 4.86 -7.02
CA ASP A 48 2.40 6.03 -6.60
C ASP A 48 3.38 5.69 -5.46
N GLY A 49 4.48 6.43 -5.34
CA GLY A 49 5.55 6.21 -4.36
C GLY A 49 6.69 5.28 -4.83
N HIS A 50 7.77 5.20 -4.04
CA HIS A 50 8.98 4.43 -4.38
C HIS A 50 9.52 3.60 -3.20
N PRO A 51 9.30 2.27 -3.17
CA PRO A 51 9.63 1.43 -2.01
C PRO A 51 11.10 1.00 -1.93
N MET A 52 11.90 1.22 -2.98
CA MET A 52 13.24 0.63 -3.08
C MET A 52 14.16 1.15 -1.95
N GLY A 53 14.74 0.23 -1.19
CA GLY A 53 15.66 0.55 -0.08
C GLY A 53 14.99 1.16 1.15
N LYS A 54 13.66 1.05 1.27
CA LYS A 54 12.86 1.60 2.36
C LYS A 54 12.28 0.48 3.24
N HIS A 55 11.93 0.83 4.48
CA HIS A 55 11.20 -0.08 5.37
C HIS A 55 9.71 0.15 5.20
N ILE A 56 8.98 -0.85 4.73
CA ILE A 56 7.57 -0.68 4.35
C ILE A 56 6.64 -1.18 5.44
N ILE A 57 5.69 -0.33 5.84
CA ILE A 57 4.55 -0.69 6.70
C ILE A 57 3.31 -0.73 5.82
N ILE A 58 2.67 -1.89 5.69
CA ILE A 58 1.43 -2.02 4.93
C ILE A 58 0.23 -1.76 5.84
N VAL A 59 -0.66 -0.85 5.42
CA VAL A 59 -1.82 -0.41 6.21
C VAL A 59 -3.11 -0.81 5.48
N ASP A 60 -3.92 -1.65 6.13
CA ASP A 60 -5.22 -2.11 5.61
C ASP A 60 -6.25 -2.20 6.75
N ASP A 61 -7.54 -2.22 6.41
CA ASP A 61 -8.61 -2.31 7.42
C ASP A 61 -8.79 -3.74 7.95
N LEU A 62 -8.79 -4.71 7.03
CA LEU A 62 -9.06 -6.09 7.37
C LEU A 62 -8.22 -7.03 6.51
N VAL A 63 -7.49 -7.90 7.19
CA VAL A 63 -6.74 -8.99 6.57
C VAL A 63 -7.46 -10.30 6.85
N GLN A 64 -8.01 -10.92 5.81
CA GLN A 64 -8.62 -12.25 5.91
C GLN A 64 -7.62 -13.35 5.55
N THR A 65 -7.44 -13.61 4.25
CA THR A 65 -6.49 -14.62 3.76
C THR A 65 -5.07 -14.07 3.60
N GLY A 66 -4.89 -12.74 3.68
CA GLY A 66 -3.62 -12.09 3.39
C GLY A 66 -3.23 -12.02 1.91
N GLY A 67 -4.02 -12.62 1.00
CA GLY A 67 -3.62 -12.74 -0.41
C GLY A 67 -3.40 -11.40 -1.13
N THR A 68 -4.04 -10.31 -0.70
CA THR A 68 -3.78 -8.97 -1.26
C THR A 68 -2.49 -8.34 -0.73
N LEU A 69 -2.01 -8.74 0.44
CA LEU A 69 -0.75 -8.22 1.00
C LEU A 69 0.47 -9.01 0.52
N LEU A 70 0.26 -10.26 0.11
CA LEU A 70 1.31 -11.14 -0.41
C LEU A 70 1.65 -10.86 -1.88
N GLU A 71 0.64 -10.50 -2.68
CA GLU A 71 0.77 -10.15 -4.10
C GLU A 71 1.47 -8.80 -4.29
#